data_AF-A0A2D9YHF5-F1
#
_entry.id   AF-A0A2D9YHF5-F1
#
_cell.length_a   1.000
_cell.length_b   1.000
_cell.length_c   1.000
_cell.angle_alpha   90.00
_cell.angle_beta   90.00
_cell.angle_gamma   90.00
#
_symmetry.space_group_name_H-M   'P 1'
#
loop_
_entity.id
_entity.type
_entity.pdbx_description
1 polymer ?
#
loop_
_entity_poly.entity_id
_entity_poly.type
_entity_poly.pdbx_seq_one_letter_code
_entity_poly.pdbx_strand_id
1 'polypeptide(L)'
;MEPKLQTPINSARLKFRDGETIFGTGYGAEGIEVAELCFNTSMTGYQEILTDPSYYKQILTFTFPHIGNVGTNLEDYESSKSHVSGIITSSIPTNDSSWRSEGSLINWMTNKKVIGICDVDTRKITKKIRDQGAQDVAIEHRKDGKFIDGELSKNLLSFPGLKGMDLAKNVSCTKPYNFTELGFPWIEQKSVTGKKVVVIDYGIKANILRKLASYGFEITVVPANFPADEILKLNPQAIFL
;
A
#
# COMPACT_ATOMS: atom_id res chain seq x y z
N MET A 1 -34.98 -20.51 7.79
CA MET A 1 -33.81 -21.37 7.59
C MET A 1 -32.60 -20.52 7.93
N GLU A 2 -32.00 -20.73 9.10
CA GLU A 2 -30.70 -20.13 9.40
C GLU A 2 -29.70 -20.59 8.32
N PRO A 3 -28.91 -19.69 7.72
CA PRO A 3 -27.88 -20.10 6.79
C PRO A 3 -26.91 -20.98 7.57
N LYS A 4 -26.75 -22.23 7.14
CA LYS A 4 -25.72 -23.13 7.66
C LYS A 4 -24.39 -22.41 7.53
N LEU A 5 -23.76 -22.06 8.66
CA LEU A 5 -22.40 -21.55 8.73
C LEU A 5 -21.51 -22.55 8.00
N GLN A 6 -21.16 -22.22 6.76
CA GLN A 6 -20.22 -22.98 5.96
C GLN A 6 -18.90 -22.96 6.75
N THR A 7 -18.36 -24.13 7.06
CA THR A 7 -17.06 -24.23 7.75
C THR A 7 -16.05 -23.40 6.96
N PRO A 8 -15.35 -22.44 7.58
CA PRO A 8 -14.48 -21.55 6.85
C PRO A 8 -13.41 -22.38 6.15
N ILE A 9 -13.42 -22.34 4.82
CA ILE A 9 -12.35 -22.91 4.01
C ILE A 9 -11.15 -22.00 4.21
N ASN A 10 -10.03 -22.55 4.66
CA ASN A 10 -8.75 -21.85 4.65
C ASN A 10 -8.37 -21.58 3.18
N SER A 11 -8.82 -20.45 2.65
CA SER A 11 -8.59 -20.03 1.26
C SER A 11 -7.34 -19.18 1.11
N ALA A 12 -6.70 -18.76 2.21
CA ALA A 12 -5.42 -18.08 2.16
C ALA A 12 -4.40 -18.63 3.16
N ARG A 13 -3.13 -18.39 2.86
CA ARG A 13 -2.01 -18.70 3.74
C ARG A 13 -0.89 -17.66 3.63
N LEU A 14 -0.19 -17.49 4.74
CA LEU A 14 1.03 -16.71 4.86
C LEU A 14 2.17 -17.65 5.25
N LYS A 15 3.20 -17.75 4.41
CA LYS A 15 4.35 -18.62 4.63
C LYS A 15 5.60 -17.81 4.96
N PHE A 16 6.27 -18.18 6.04
CA PHE A 16 7.52 -17.60 6.49
C PHE A 16 8.71 -18.40 5.99
N ARG A 17 9.90 -17.78 5.98
CA ARG A 17 11.16 -18.43 5.57
C ARG A 17 11.58 -19.59 6.46
N ASP A 18 11.23 -19.52 7.74
CA ASP A 18 11.49 -20.58 8.73
C ASP A 18 10.58 -21.82 8.53
N GLY A 19 9.64 -21.76 7.57
CA GLY A 19 8.67 -22.81 7.29
C GLY A 19 7.36 -22.67 8.06
N GLU A 20 7.24 -21.73 9.02
CA GLU A 20 5.96 -21.44 9.67
C GLU A 20 4.94 -21.02 8.61
N THR A 21 3.72 -21.57 8.71
CA THR A 21 2.61 -21.21 7.82
C THR A 21 1.40 -20.85 8.67
N ILE A 22 0.85 -19.66 8.44
CA ILE A 22 -0.39 -19.20 9.04
C ILE A 22 -1.49 -19.34 8.00
N PHE A 23 -2.60 -19.97 8.36
CA PHE A 23 -3.78 -20.10 7.50
C PHE A 23 -4.85 -19.11 7.94
N GLY A 24 -5.64 -18.67 6.97
CA GLY A 24 -6.77 -17.77 7.20
C GLY A 24 -7.73 -17.78 6.02
N THR A 25 -8.67 -16.84 6.05
CA THR A 25 -9.65 -16.65 4.97
C THR A 25 -9.11 -15.62 4.00
N GLY A 26 -9.03 -15.97 2.72
CA GLY A 26 -8.61 -15.06 1.67
C GLY A 26 -9.73 -14.15 1.18
N TYR A 27 -9.37 -12.92 0.81
CA TYR A 27 -10.25 -11.94 0.18
C TYR A 27 -9.47 -11.05 -0.79
N GLY A 28 -10.18 -10.24 -1.58
CA GLY A 28 -9.56 -9.48 -2.67
C GLY A 28 -9.15 -10.39 -3.83
N ALA A 29 -7.99 -10.15 -4.40
CA ALA A 29 -7.50 -10.90 -5.55
C ALA A 29 -6.95 -12.29 -5.17
N GLU A 30 -7.13 -13.27 -6.08
CA GLU A 30 -6.46 -14.58 -6.00
C GLU A 30 -5.06 -14.47 -6.61
N GLY A 31 -4.10 -15.22 -6.07
CA GLY A 31 -2.73 -15.20 -6.55
C GLY A 31 -1.70 -15.49 -5.47
N ILE A 32 -0.44 -15.26 -5.82
CA ILE A 32 0.73 -15.44 -4.97
C ILE A 32 1.60 -14.19 -5.08
N GLU A 33 2.03 -13.66 -3.94
CA GLU A 33 3.04 -12.59 -3.88
C GLU A 33 4.10 -12.91 -2.83
N VAL A 34 5.31 -12.40 -3.05
CA VAL A 34 6.42 -12.46 -2.09
C VAL A 34 6.91 -11.05 -1.82
N ALA A 35 7.01 -10.73 -0.54
CA ALA A 35 7.29 -9.38 -0.06
C ALA A 35 7.78 -9.40 1.39
N GLU A 36 8.31 -8.27 1.85
CA GLU A 36 8.68 -8.07 3.25
C GLU A 36 7.43 -7.78 4.09
N LEU A 37 7.32 -8.46 5.23
CA LEU A 37 6.22 -8.31 6.17
C LEU A 37 6.48 -7.14 7.13
N CYS A 38 5.56 -6.21 7.17
CA CYS A 38 5.54 -5.11 8.13
C CYS A 38 4.19 -5.03 8.85
N PHE A 39 4.12 -4.21 9.90
CA PHE A 39 2.85 -3.92 10.59
C PHE A 39 2.62 -2.41 10.66
N ASN A 40 1.34 -2.01 10.68
CA ASN A 40 0.93 -0.63 10.81
C ASN A 40 -0.13 -0.50 11.92
N THR A 41 0.08 0.47 12.81
CA THR A 41 -0.76 0.69 14.00
C THR A 41 -1.91 1.68 13.79
N SER A 42 -2.04 2.23 12.58
CA SER A 42 -3.12 3.15 12.24
C SER A 42 -4.48 2.45 12.36
N MET A 43 -5.41 3.13 13.03
CA MET A 43 -6.80 2.67 13.17
C MET A 43 -7.71 3.18 12.05
N THR A 44 -7.25 4.16 11.28
CA THR A 44 -7.94 4.80 10.16
C THR A 44 -6.96 5.04 9.02
N GLY A 45 -7.47 5.48 7.87
CA GLY A 45 -6.65 5.83 6.71
C GLY A 45 -6.04 4.63 6.00
N TYR A 46 -6.74 3.48 6.01
CA TYR A 46 -6.21 2.27 5.39
C TYR A 46 -6.01 2.47 3.88
N GLN A 47 -6.92 3.15 3.17
CA GLN A 47 -6.80 3.31 1.72
C GLN A 47 -5.58 4.16 1.33
N GLU A 48 -5.34 5.24 2.07
CA GLU A 48 -4.17 6.11 1.96
C GLU A 48 -2.89 5.29 2.17
N ILE A 49 -2.90 4.37 3.14
CA ILE A 49 -1.80 3.43 3.39
C ILE A 49 -1.63 2.45 2.22
N LEU A 50 -2.71 1.86 1.68
CA LEU A 50 -2.62 0.90 0.56
C LEU A 50 -2.11 1.52 -0.75
N THR A 51 -2.25 2.84 -0.88
CA THR A 51 -1.85 3.62 -2.05
C THR A 51 -0.55 4.39 -1.83
N ASP A 52 0.06 4.28 -0.65
CA ASP A 52 1.36 4.89 -0.36
C ASP A 52 2.50 4.12 -1.06
N PRO A 53 3.28 4.79 -1.93
CA PRO A 53 4.38 4.16 -2.68
C PRO A 53 5.42 3.47 -1.80
N SER A 54 5.56 3.90 -0.54
CA SER A 54 6.54 3.38 0.42
C SER A 54 6.32 1.90 0.74
N TYR A 55 5.11 1.37 0.56
CA TYR A 55 4.79 -0.05 0.78
C TYR A 55 5.01 -0.92 -0.45
N TYR A 56 5.71 -0.42 -1.47
CA TYR A 56 6.08 -1.24 -2.63
C TYR A 56 6.86 -2.49 -2.20
N LYS A 57 6.39 -3.66 -2.64
CA LYS A 57 6.94 -4.98 -2.25
C LYS A 57 6.90 -5.26 -0.75
N GLN A 58 5.90 -4.72 -0.06
CA GLN A 58 5.60 -5.03 1.33
C GLN A 58 4.20 -5.63 1.49
N ILE A 59 4.05 -6.51 2.49
CA ILE A 59 2.76 -7.02 2.96
C ILE A 59 2.47 -6.39 4.31
N LEU A 60 1.29 -5.77 4.43
CA LEU A 60 0.91 -4.98 5.59
C LEU A 60 0.02 -5.75 6.55
N THR A 61 0.47 -5.88 7.80
CA THR A 61 -0.37 -6.35 8.91
C THR A 61 -0.98 -5.16 9.64
N PHE A 62 -2.30 -5.02 9.56
CA PHE A 62 -3.00 -4.00 10.36
C PHE A 62 -3.22 -4.51 11.78
N THR A 63 -2.86 -3.69 12.77
CA THR A 63 -3.12 -4.03 14.17
C THR A 63 -4.57 -3.75 14.57
N PHE A 64 -5.23 -2.79 13.92
CA PHE A 64 -6.64 -2.52 14.14
C PHE A 64 -7.49 -3.62 13.48
N PRO A 65 -8.42 -4.26 14.20
CA PRO A 65 -9.08 -5.48 13.72
C PRO A 65 -10.05 -5.25 12.55
N HIS A 66 -10.73 -4.10 12.55
CA HIS A 66 -11.78 -3.78 11.58
C HIS A 66 -11.27 -2.83 10.50
N ILE A 67 -10.80 -3.38 9.39
CA ILE A 67 -10.32 -2.64 8.22
C ILE A 67 -11.37 -2.72 7.11
N GLY A 68 -11.68 -1.59 6.47
CA GLY A 68 -12.69 -1.52 5.40
C GLY A 68 -14.02 -0.84 5.79
N ASN A 69 -14.18 -0.44 7.05
CA ASN A 69 -15.45 0.06 7.61
C ASN A 69 -16.02 1.29 6.87
N VAL A 70 -15.18 2.11 6.23
CA VAL A 70 -15.60 3.33 5.53
C VAL A 70 -15.56 3.18 4.00
N GLY A 71 -15.36 1.96 3.50
CA GLY A 71 -15.23 1.68 2.08
C GLY A 71 -13.99 2.30 1.45
N THR A 72 -14.10 2.73 0.21
CA THR A 72 -13.04 3.39 -0.54
C THR A 72 -13.62 4.51 -1.39
N ASN A 73 -12.79 5.49 -1.76
CA ASN A 73 -13.16 6.61 -2.64
C ASN A 73 -11.95 7.14 -3.43
N LEU A 74 -12.18 8.00 -4.42
CA LEU A 74 -11.07 8.55 -5.21
C LEU A 74 -10.20 9.58 -4.48
N GLU A 75 -10.73 10.27 -3.48
CA GLU A 75 -10.03 11.36 -2.79
C GLU A 75 -8.91 10.86 -1.86
N ASP A 76 -9.07 9.67 -1.27
CA ASP A 76 -8.14 9.06 -0.30
C ASP A 76 -6.97 8.32 -0.98
N TYR A 77 -6.73 8.56 -2.28
CA TYR A 77 -5.55 8.05 -2.98
C TYR A 77 -4.33 8.95 -2.72
N GLU A 78 -3.25 8.34 -2.22
CA GLU A 78 -1.94 8.97 -2.07
C GLU A 78 -1.03 8.76 -3.29
N SER A 79 -1.42 7.92 -4.24
CA SER A 79 -0.77 7.77 -5.54
C SER A 79 -1.74 7.21 -6.57
N SER A 80 -1.34 7.07 -7.83
CA SER A 80 -2.23 6.61 -8.92
C SER A 80 -2.64 5.12 -8.81
N LYS A 81 -1.95 4.32 -7.99
CA LYS A 81 -2.18 2.87 -7.87
C LYS A 81 -1.96 2.38 -6.44
N SER A 82 -2.32 1.12 -6.19
CA SER A 82 -1.89 0.45 -4.97
C SER A 82 -0.45 -0.05 -5.16
N HIS A 83 0.38 0.13 -4.13
CA HIS A 83 1.77 -0.29 -4.14
C HIS A 83 2.04 -1.50 -3.24
N VAL A 84 1.16 -1.75 -2.26
CA VAL A 84 1.27 -2.89 -1.36
C VAL A 84 1.08 -4.22 -2.10
N SER A 85 1.87 -5.23 -1.73
CA SER A 85 1.77 -6.59 -2.29
C SER A 85 0.63 -7.41 -1.69
N GLY A 86 0.19 -7.07 -0.48
CA GLY A 86 -0.95 -7.71 0.16
C GLY A 86 -1.20 -7.16 1.56
N ILE A 87 -2.34 -7.55 2.14
CA ILE A 87 -2.70 -7.13 3.49
C ILE A 87 -3.18 -8.28 4.35
N ILE A 88 -3.00 -8.09 5.66
CA ILE A 88 -3.35 -9.02 6.70
C ILE A 88 -4.21 -8.29 7.73
N THR A 89 -5.41 -8.81 7.97
CA THR A 89 -6.37 -8.25 8.93
C THR A 89 -6.80 -9.30 9.95
N SER A 90 -7.29 -8.82 11.11
CA SER A 90 -7.80 -9.73 12.14
C SER A 90 -9.17 -10.30 11.76
N SER A 91 -10.01 -9.47 11.14
CA SER A 91 -11.38 -9.82 10.75
C SER A 91 -11.57 -9.56 9.26
N ILE A 92 -12.51 -10.27 8.66
CA ILE A 92 -12.93 -9.98 7.29
C ILE A 92 -13.45 -8.53 7.20
N PRO A 93 -13.06 -7.76 6.15
CA PRO A 93 -13.63 -6.45 5.92
C PRO A 93 -15.16 -6.52 5.86
N THR A 94 -15.82 -5.73 6.70
CA THR A 94 -17.29 -5.65 6.74
C THR A 94 -17.81 -4.78 5.61
N ASN A 95 -19.14 -4.74 5.46
CA ASN A 95 -19.78 -3.74 4.59
C ASN A 95 -19.38 -2.33 5.02
N ASP A 96 -19.21 -1.47 4.04
CA ASP A 96 -18.85 -0.07 4.23
C ASP A 96 -20.04 0.77 4.72
N SER A 97 -19.74 1.75 5.59
CA SER A 97 -20.71 2.70 6.12
C SER A 97 -20.04 4.06 6.31
N SER A 98 -20.00 4.83 5.22
CA SER A 98 -19.52 6.21 5.20
C SER A 98 -20.19 6.96 4.07
N TRP A 99 -20.51 8.24 4.30
CA TRP A 99 -21.07 9.11 3.26
C TRP A 99 -20.11 9.35 2.10
N ARG A 100 -18.80 9.16 2.32
CA ARG A 100 -17.75 9.25 1.29
C ARG A 100 -17.54 7.94 0.55
N SER A 101 -18.17 6.82 0.95
CA SER A 101 -17.90 5.53 0.33
C SER A 101 -18.45 5.47 -1.09
N GLU A 102 -17.58 5.14 -2.04
CA GLU A 102 -17.93 4.87 -3.44
C GLU A 102 -17.89 3.37 -3.76
N GLY A 103 -17.42 2.53 -2.83
CA GLY A 103 -17.38 1.08 -2.99
C GLY A 103 -16.63 0.36 -1.88
N SER A 104 -16.90 -0.94 -1.75
CA SER A 104 -16.30 -1.78 -0.70
C SER A 104 -14.80 -2.01 -0.90
N LEU A 105 -14.08 -2.18 0.21
CA LEU A 105 -12.64 -2.47 0.20
C LEU A 105 -12.33 -3.78 -0.56
N ILE A 106 -13.16 -4.82 -0.40
CA ILE A 106 -12.93 -6.11 -1.06
C ILE A 106 -13.00 -5.98 -2.59
N ASN A 107 -13.99 -5.24 -3.10
CA ASN A 107 -14.13 -5.00 -4.53
C ASN A 107 -12.97 -4.15 -5.06
N TRP A 108 -12.60 -3.11 -4.32
CA TRP A 108 -11.44 -2.28 -4.63
C TRP A 108 -10.16 -3.12 -4.73
N MET A 109 -9.89 -3.97 -3.75
CA MET A 109 -8.71 -4.85 -3.73
C MET A 109 -8.71 -5.84 -4.89
N THR A 110 -9.86 -6.44 -5.20
CA THR A 110 -10.01 -7.35 -6.34
C THR A 110 -9.64 -6.65 -7.65
N ASN A 111 -10.16 -5.44 -7.86
CA ASN A 111 -9.89 -4.64 -9.06
C ASN A 111 -8.42 -4.18 -9.14
N LYS A 112 -7.81 -3.87 -8.00
CA LYS A 112 -6.40 -3.45 -7.91
C LYS A 112 -5.41 -4.61 -7.82
N LYS A 113 -5.90 -5.85 -7.87
CA LYS A 113 -5.09 -7.08 -7.76
C LYS A 113 -4.32 -7.19 -6.43
N VAL A 114 -4.89 -6.69 -5.34
CA VAL A 114 -4.31 -6.78 -3.99
C VAL A 114 -4.86 -8.00 -3.28
N ILE A 115 -3.95 -8.81 -2.72
CA ILE A 115 -4.29 -10.03 -1.98
C ILE A 115 -4.55 -9.70 -0.51
N GLY A 116 -5.63 -10.23 0.06
CA GLY A 116 -5.98 -10.10 1.47
C GLY A 116 -6.07 -11.45 2.18
N ILE A 117 -5.64 -11.50 3.44
CA ILE A 117 -5.87 -12.61 4.36
C ILE A 117 -6.44 -12.09 5.68
N CYS A 118 -7.55 -12.68 6.13
CA CYS A 118 -8.18 -12.37 7.41
C CYS A 118 -8.30 -13.62 8.29
N ASP A 119 -8.93 -13.44 9.46
CA ASP A 119 -9.10 -14.48 10.48
C ASP A 119 -7.76 -15.03 11.00
N VAL A 120 -6.75 -14.16 11.03
CA VAL A 120 -5.42 -14.46 11.59
C VAL A 120 -5.16 -13.65 12.84
N ASP A 121 -4.34 -14.19 13.75
CA ASP A 121 -3.89 -13.46 14.94
C ASP A 121 -2.84 -12.40 14.55
N THR A 122 -3.33 -11.23 14.11
CA THR A 122 -2.48 -10.09 13.74
C THR A 122 -1.65 -9.58 14.92
N ARG A 123 -2.08 -9.83 16.16
CA ARG A 123 -1.31 -9.47 17.36
C ARG A 123 -0.10 -10.40 17.53
N LYS A 124 -0.25 -11.71 17.30
CA LYS A 124 0.88 -12.67 17.28
C LYS A 124 1.87 -12.28 16.18
N ILE A 125 1.38 -11.99 14.98
CA ILE A 125 2.23 -11.55 13.84
C ILE A 125 3.00 -10.27 14.20
N THR A 126 2.30 -9.27 14.74
CA THR A 126 2.92 -7.99 15.15
C THR A 126 4.02 -8.20 16.20
N LYS A 127 3.77 -9.07 17.21
CA LYS A 127 4.80 -9.42 18.20
C LYS A 127 6.01 -10.09 17.56
N LYS A 128 5.79 -11.03 16.63
CA LYS A 128 6.88 -11.70 15.90
C LYS A 128 7.74 -10.68 15.14
N ILE A 129 7.12 -9.75 14.40
CA ILE A 129 7.85 -8.69 13.67
C ILE A 129 8.61 -7.78 14.64
N ARG A 130 7.99 -7.38 15.76
CA ARG A 130 8.64 -6.53 16.77
C ARG A 130 9.86 -7.21 17.40
N ASP A 131 9.76 -8.50 17.71
CA ASP A 131 10.80 -9.22 18.45
C ASP A 131 11.91 -9.76 17.53
N GLN A 132 11.60 -10.07 16.26
CA GLN A 132 12.52 -10.70 15.29
C GLN A 132 12.91 -9.80 14.11
N GLY A 133 12.33 -8.59 14.02
CA GLY A 133 12.48 -7.70 12.88
C GLY A 133 11.58 -8.08 11.69
N ALA A 134 11.64 -7.28 10.63
CA ALA A 134 10.91 -7.54 9.39
C ALA A 134 11.29 -8.90 8.80
N GLN A 135 10.31 -9.62 8.27
CA GLN A 135 10.46 -10.98 7.75
C GLN A 135 10.00 -11.05 6.30
N ASP A 136 10.75 -11.71 5.44
CA ASP A 136 10.26 -12.02 4.10
C ASP A 136 9.22 -13.13 4.18
N VAL A 137 8.08 -12.91 3.54
CA VAL A 137 6.96 -13.87 3.54
C VAL A 137 6.34 -13.99 2.16
N ALA A 138 5.64 -15.10 1.96
CA ALA A 138 4.81 -15.30 0.79
C ALA A 138 3.34 -15.34 1.21
N ILE A 139 2.49 -14.54 0.55
CA ILE A 139 1.05 -14.56 0.71
C ILE A 139 0.43 -15.26 -0.49
N GLU A 140 -0.53 -16.15 -0.22
CA GLU A 140 -1.27 -16.86 -1.26
C GLU A 140 -2.75 -16.89 -0.92
N HIS A 141 -3.59 -16.59 -1.93
CA HIS A 141 -5.05 -16.70 -1.85
C HIS A 141 -5.58 -17.51 -3.03
N ARG A 142 -6.33 -18.57 -2.73
CA ARG A 142 -7.06 -19.42 -3.68
C ARG A 142 -8.44 -19.72 -3.15
N LYS A 143 -9.49 -19.42 -3.92
CA LYS A 143 -10.89 -19.65 -3.47
C LYS A 143 -11.20 -21.12 -3.20
N ASP A 144 -10.50 -22.04 -3.85
CA ASP A 144 -10.72 -23.48 -3.69
C ASP A 144 -9.96 -24.09 -2.49
N GLY A 145 -9.11 -23.31 -1.80
CA GLY A 145 -8.30 -23.75 -0.67
C GLY A 145 -7.24 -24.81 -1.03
N LYS A 146 -6.95 -25.03 -2.31
CA LYS A 146 -5.99 -26.06 -2.77
C LYS A 146 -4.61 -25.46 -2.97
N PHE A 147 -3.81 -25.52 -1.91
CA PHE A 147 -2.46 -24.99 -1.91
C PHE A 147 -1.43 -25.95 -2.51
N ILE A 148 -0.51 -25.42 -3.31
CA ILE A 148 0.62 -26.17 -3.91
C ILE A 148 1.91 -25.57 -3.36
N ASP A 149 2.68 -26.35 -2.62
CA ASP A 149 3.77 -25.82 -1.79
C ASP A 149 5.06 -25.52 -2.55
N GLY A 150 5.29 -26.21 -3.68
CA GLY A 150 6.56 -26.16 -4.41
C GLY A 150 6.91 -24.76 -4.93
N GLU A 151 5.98 -24.11 -5.63
CA GLU A 151 6.23 -22.81 -6.27
C GLU A 151 6.37 -21.68 -5.24
N LEU A 152 5.49 -21.64 -4.24
CA LEU A 152 5.51 -20.63 -3.17
C LEU A 152 6.85 -20.63 -2.42
N SER A 153 7.30 -21.82 -2.03
CA SER A 153 8.55 -21.98 -1.27
C SER A 153 9.77 -21.58 -2.10
N LYS A 154 9.78 -21.96 -3.39
CA LYS A 154 10.85 -21.58 -4.32
C LYS A 154 10.93 -20.07 -4.48
N ASN A 155 9.79 -19.40 -4.69
CA ASN A 155 9.73 -17.96 -4.85
C ASN A 155 10.21 -17.24 -3.58
N LEU A 156 9.77 -17.70 -2.39
CA LEU A 156 10.16 -17.11 -1.10
C LEU A 156 11.67 -17.22 -0.83
N LEU A 157 12.26 -18.38 -1.14
CA LEU A 157 13.71 -18.60 -0.99
C LEU A 157 14.53 -17.80 -2.00
N SER A 158 13.99 -17.55 -3.20
CA SER A 158 14.65 -16.74 -4.23
C SER A 158 14.56 -15.23 -4.02
N PHE A 159 13.70 -14.77 -3.11
CA PHE A 159 13.51 -13.34 -2.87
C PHE A 159 14.78 -12.75 -2.21
N PRO A 160 15.38 -11.67 -2.74
CA PRO A 160 16.61 -11.13 -2.15
C PRO A 160 16.38 -10.37 -0.83
N GLY A 161 15.12 -10.08 -0.47
CA GLY A 161 14.76 -9.11 0.56
C GLY A 161 14.81 -7.67 0.02
N LEU A 162 14.27 -6.71 0.77
CA LEU A 162 14.29 -5.30 0.34
C LEU A 162 15.63 -4.61 0.56
N LYS A 163 16.47 -5.15 1.45
CA LYS A 163 17.76 -4.54 1.81
C LYS A 163 18.69 -4.46 0.60
N GLY A 164 19.04 -3.24 0.21
CA GLY A 164 19.92 -2.97 -0.93
C GLY A 164 19.21 -2.90 -2.29
N MET A 165 17.88 -3.04 -2.33
CA MET A 165 17.10 -2.77 -3.54
C MET A 165 16.83 -1.27 -3.70
N ASP A 166 17.02 -0.79 -4.92
CA ASP A 166 16.57 0.56 -5.30
C ASP A 166 15.11 0.52 -5.73
N LEU A 167 14.21 0.63 -4.75
CA LEU A 167 12.76 0.59 -4.95
C LEU A 167 12.22 1.89 -5.55
N ALA A 168 12.92 3.01 -5.34
CA ALA A 168 12.48 4.34 -5.77
C ALA A 168 12.29 4.38 -7.30
N LYS A 169 13.19 3.73 -8.05
CA LYS A 169 13.08 3.60 -9.51
C LYS A 169 11.79 2.93 -9.99
N ASN A 170 11.21 2.03 -9.19
CA ASN A 170 9.99 1.30 -9.55
C ASN A 170 8.70 2.07 -9.26
N VAL A 171 8.78 3.10 -8.41
CA VAL A 171 7.62 3.90 -7.97
C VAL A 171 7.66 5.35 -8.45
N SER A 172 8.80 5.80 -8.97
CA SER A 172 8.98 7.13 -9.55
C SER A 172 8.14 7.35 -10.82
N CYS A 173 7.83 8.61 -11.12
CA CYS A 173 7.28 9.03 -12.39
C CYS A 173 8.24 8.76 -13.56
N THR A 174 7.66 8.55 -14.75
CA THR A 174 8.45 8.22 -15.96
C THR A 174 8.89 9.45 -16.74
N LYS A 175 8.17 10.57 -16.58
CA LYS A 175 8.44 11.85 -17.24
C LYS A 175 8.14 12.99 -16.29
N PRO A 176 8.87 14.12 -16.38
CA PRO A 176 8.54 15.31 -15.63
C PRO A 176 7.11 15.77 -15.89
N TYR A 177 6.44 16.28 -14.86
CA TYR A 177 5.10 16.85 -14.96
C TYR A 177 4.92 18.02 -13.99
N ASN A 178 4.00 18.91 -14.30
CA ASN A 178 3.61 19.98 -13.38
C ASN A 178 2.44 19.51 -12.52
N PHE A 179 2.50 19.79 -11.22
CA PHE A 179 1.43 19.45 -10.29
C PHE A 179 0.64 20.71 -9.93
N THR A 180 -0.67 20.68 -10.15
CA THR A 180 -1.56 21.82 -9.94
C THR A 180 -2.80 21.48 -9.11
N GLU A 181 -2.96 20.21 -8.70
CA GLU A 181 -4.10 19.83 -7.86
C GLU A 181 -3.97 20.45 -6.47
N LEU A 182 -5.07 21.05 -6.01
CA LEU A 182 -5.15 21.61 -4.67
C LEU A 182 -5.73 20.56 -3.72
N GLY A 183 -5.32 20.64 -2.45
CA GLY A 183 -5.83 19.74 -1.41
C GLY A 183 -7.33 19.87 -1.18
N PHE A 184 -7.82 19.15 -0.18
CA PHE A 184 -9.23 19.15 0.18
C PHE A 184 -9.82 20.57 0.35
N PRO A 185 -11.11 20.77 0.00
CA PRO A 185 -11.73 22.10 -0.03
C PRO A 185 -11.79 22.82 1.32
N TRP A 186 -11.57 22.11 2.43
CA TRP A 186 -11.48 22.69 3.78
C TRP A 186 -10.08 23.14 4.18
N ILE A 187 -9.07 22.99 3.32
CA ILE A 187 -7.72 23.49 3.56
C ILE A 187 -7.63 24.93 3.03
N GLU A 188 -7.29 25.87 3.93
CA GLU A 188 -7.07 27.27 3.56
C GLU A 188 -5.94 27.38 2.52
N GLN A 189 -6.24 28.05 1.41
CA GLN A 189 -5.30 28.22 0.31
C GLN A 189 -4.62 29.57 0.42
N LYS A 190 -3.27 29.57 0.39
CA LYS A 190 -2.52 30.83 0.31
C LYS A 190 -2.49 31.35 -1.12
N SER A 191 -2.33 32.66 -1.27
CA SER A 191 -2.10 33.29 -2.57
C SER A 191 -0.88 32.68 -3.26
N VAL A 192 -0.97 32.54 -4.59
CA VAL A 192 0.13 32.02 -5.42
C VAL A 192 1.38 32.87 -5.21
N THR A 193 2.49 32.23 -4.84
CA THR A 193 3.77 32.90 -4.59
C THR A 193 4.62 33.03 -5.85
N GLY A 194 4.36 32.20 -6.87
CA GLY A 194 5.16 32.09 -8.10
C GLY A 194 6.55 31.48 -7.89
N LYS A 195 6.85 30.96 -6.69
CA LYS A 195 8.13 30.30 -6.40
C LYS A 195 8.10 28.87 -6.94
N LYS A 196 9.09 28.50 -7.75
CA LYS A 196 9.23 27.17 -8.33
C LYS A 196 9.95 26.23 -7.38
N VAL A 197 9.37 25.05 -7.23
CA VAL A 197 9.95 23.93 -6.48
C VAL A 197 10.05 22.75 -7.43
N VAL A 198 11.24 22.18 -7.54
CA VAL A 198 11.44 20.90 -8.23
C VAL A 198 11.38 19.79 -7.18
N VAL A 199 10.48 18.85 -7.37
CA VAL A 199 10.30 17.68 -6.50
C VAL A 199 10.89 16.46 -7.20
N ILE A 200 11.86 15.79 -6.57
CA ILE A 200 12.37 14.51 -7.08
C ILE A 200 11.46 13.39 -6.59
N ASP A 201 10.85 12.66 -7.51
CA ASP A 201 9.89 11.62 -7.17
C ASP A 201 10.58 10.30 -6.82
N TYR A 202 10.78 10.05 -5.53
CA TYR A 202 11.23 8.75 -5.00
C TYR A 202 10.08 7.82 -4.59
N GLY A 203 8.85 8.07 -5.07
CA GLY A 203 7.62 7.51 -4.53
C GLY A 203 6.85 8.56 -3.73
N ILE A 204 6.72 9.75 -4.30
CA ILE A 204 6.08 10.88 -3.62
C ILE A 204 4.60 10.64 -3.43
N LYS A 205 4.09 11.01 -2.26
CA LYS A 205 2.66 10.97 -1.95
C LYS A 205 1.97 12.22 -2.45
N ALA A 206 0.78 12.06 -3.04
CA ALA A 206 -0.01 13.15 -3.60
C ALA A 206 -0.29 14.25 -2.57
N ASN A 207 -0.50 13.91 -1.30
CA ASN A 207 -0.78 14.92 -0.28
C ASN A 207 0.42 15.81 0.08
N ILE A 208 1.67 15.36 -0.16
CA ILE A 208 2.85 16.22 -0.04
C ILE A 208 2.79 17.33 -1.10
N LEU A 209 2.48 16.94 -2.34
CA LEU A 209 2.33 17.88 -3.45
C LEU A 209 1.15 18.84 -3.22
N ARG A 210 0.01 18.34 -2.75
CA ARG A 210 -1.17 19.17 -2.38
C ARG A 210 -0.82 20.20 -1.30
N LYS A 211 -0.03 19.84 -0.30
CA LYS A 211 0.43 20.77 0.75
C LYS A 211 1.42 21.81 0.22
N LEU A 212 2.37 21.43 -0.63
CA LEU A 212 3.25 22.40 -1.28
C LEU A 212 2.44 23.38 -2.14
N ALA A 213 1.47 22.87 -2.90
CA ALA A 213 0.60 23.69 -3.74
C ALA A 213 -0.27 24.64 -2.90
N SER A 214 -0.78 24.20 -1.74
CA SER A 214 -1.57 25.07 -0.84
C SER A 214 -0.78 26.23 -0.23
N TYR A 215 0.55 26.14 -0.21
CA TYR A 215 1.45 27.24 0.16
C TYR A 215 1.78 28.17 -1.03
N GLY A 216 1.22 27.92 -2.22
CA GLY A 216 1.37 28.76 -3.41
C GLY A 216 2.65 28.51 -4.21
N PHE A 217 3.29 27.34 -4.08
CA PHE A 217 4.45 26.95 -4.89
C PHE A 217 4.02 26.45 -6.29
N GLU A 218 4.82 26.77 -7.30
CA GLU A 218 4.75 26.16 -8.63
C GLU A 218 5.60 24.88 -8.61
N ILE A 219 4.97 23.71 -8.81
CA ILE A 219 5.63 22.43 -8.58
C ILE A 219 5.88 21.74 -9.92
N THR A 220 7.14 21.40 -10.17
CA THR A 220 7.54 20.46 -11.23
C THR A 220 8.09 19.21 -10.57
N VAL A 221 7.43 18.08 -10.81
CA VAL A 221 7.87 16.77 -10.33
C VAL A 221 8.75 16.14 -11.41
N VAL A 222 9.90 15.58 -11.03
CA VAL A 222 10.87 14.94 -11.93
C VAL A 222 11.19 13.51 -11.49
N PRO A 223 11.58 12.61 -12.41
CA PRO A 223 11.96 11.24 -12.08
C PRO A 223 13.12 11.14 -11.07
N ALA A 224 13.20 10.02 -10.35
CA ALA A 224 14.23 9.71 -9.37
C ALA A 224 15.67 9.79 -9.93
N ASN A 225 15.83 9.52 -11.23
CA ASN A 225 17.09 9.53 -11.95
C ASN A 225 17.29 10.80 -12.80
N PHE A 226 16.49 11.85 -12.59
CA PHE A 226 16.58 13.07 -13.37
C PHE A 226 17.92 13.79 -13.08
N PRO A 227 18.73 14.13 -14.10
CA PRO A 227 20.06 14.68 -13.88
C PRO A 227 20.06 16.03 -13.15
N ALA A 228 21.02 16.23 -12.25
CA ALA A 228 21.10 17.45 -11.45
C ALA A 228 21.30 18.72 -12.30
N ASP A 229 22.05 18.63 -13.40
CA ASP A 229 22.23 19.73 -14.34
C ASP A 229 20.91 20.08 -15.07
N GLU A 230 20.08 19.09 -15.38
CA GLU A 230 18.73 19.32 -15.92
C GLU A 230 17.80 19.95 -14.87
N ILE A 231 17.88 19.53 -13.60
CA ILE A 231 17.13 20.19 -12.50
C ILE A 231 17.48 21.67 -12.41
N LEU A 232 18.78 22.00 -12.45
CA LEU A 232 19.24 23.38 -12.35
C LEU A 232 18.78 24.25 -13.53
N LYS A 233 18.65 23.69 -14.74
CA LYS A 233 18.10 24.39 -15.92
C LYS A 233 16.64 24.83 -15.72
N LEU A 234 15.89 24.17 -14.83
CA LEU A 234 14.51 24.58 -14.48
C LEU A 234 14.47 25.86 -13.60
N ASN A 235 15.63 26.35 -13.14
CA ASN A 235 15.78 27.50 -12.25
C ASN A 235 14.89 27.42 -11.00
N PRO A 236 14.95 26.32 -10.21
CA PRO A 236 14.15 26.19 -9.01
C PRO A 236 14.61 27.16 -7.91
N GLN A 237 13.66 27.68 -7.13
CA GLN A 237 13.95 28.38 -5.88
C GLN A 237 14.15 27.40 -4.71
N ALA A 238 13.64 26.18 -4.82
CA ALA A 238 13.91 25.09 -3.89
C ALA A 238 13.85 23.73 -4.59
N ILE A 239 14.56 22.75 -4.02
CA ILE A 239 14.49 21.34 -4.41
C ILE A 239 13.92 20.58 -3.21
N PHE A 240 12.98 19.68 -3.47
CA PHE A 240 12.35 18.81 -2.48
C PHE A 240 12.63 17.34 -2.82
N LEU A 241 12.88 16.52 -1.80
CA LEU A 241 13.17 15.09 -1.89
C LEU A 241 12.14 14.32 -1.05
#